data_AF-A0A229NZC5-F1
#
_entry.id   AF-A0A229NZC5-F1
#
_cell.length_a   1.000
_cell.length_b   1.000
_cell.length_c   1.000
_cell.angle_alpha   90.00
_cell.angle_beta   90.00
_cell.angle_gamma   90.00
#
_symmetry.space_group_name_H-M   'P 1'
#
loop_
_entity.id
_entity.type
_entity.pdbx_description
1 polymer ?
#
loop_
_entity_poly.entity_id
_entity_poly.type
_entity_poly.pdbx_seq_one_letter_code
_entity_poly.pdbx_strand_id
1 'polypeptide(L)'
;MNTRKIASILLCVAALVVIAFTIYKLNIGKQVGLNEVISISTLVMMYFSTITWGSKHNKDGILQEEELGQRITEKSSKIGYLILVVLILGAVALDELINNNVNVFLLALLGLSMILLPMIEFLYSRKYR
;
A
#
# COMPACT_ATOMS: atom_id res chain seq x y z
N MET A 1 -10.14 25.71 -11.13
CA MET A 1 -9.53 24.89 -10.05
C MET A 1 -8.73 23.79 -10.71
N ASN A 2 -7.46 23.56 -10.35
CA ASN A 2 -6.60 22.58 -11.04
C ASN A 2 -7.26 21.18 -10.99
N THR A 3 -7.40 20.50 -12.13
CA THR A 3 -8.08 19.21 -12.29
C THR A 3 -7.59 18.16 -11.29
N ARG A 4 -6.28 18.19 -10.98
CA ARG A 4 -5.66 17.34 -9.97
C ARG A 4 -6.23 17.56 -8.56
N LYS A 5 -6.46 18.82 -8.17
CA LYS A 5 -7.04 19.16 -6.86
C LYS A 5 -8.49 18.69 -6.75
N ILE A 6 -9.26 18.80 -7.83
CA ILE A 6 -10.64 18.28 -7.88
C ILE A 6 -10.61 16.75 -7.73
N ALA A 7 -9.79 16.07 -8.53
CA ALA A 7 -9.66 14.62 -8.49
C ALA A 7 -9.23 14.11 -7.10
N SER A 8 -8.26 14.76 -6.46
CA SER A 8 -7.82 14.38 -5.11
C SER A 8 -8.94 14.55 -4.07
N ILE A 9 -9.73 15.62 -4.15
CA ILE A 9 -10.86 15.83 -3.23
C ILE A 9 -11.92 14.74 -3.45
N LEU A 10 -12.26 14.44 -4.71
CA LEU A 10 -13.23 13.40 -5.03
C LEU A 10 -12.78 12.02 -4.54
N LEU A 11 -11.53 11.63 -4.76
CA LEU A 11 -10.97 10.36 -4.30
C LEU A 11 -10.96 10.27 -2.76
N CYS A 12 -10.61 11.36 -2.08
CA CYS A 12 -10.63 11.43 -0.62
C CYS A 12 -12.05 11.27 -0.07
N VAL A 13 -13.01 12.02 -0.61
CA VAL A 13 -14.43 11.93 -0.20
C VAL A 13 -14.98 10.53 -0.48
N ALA A 14 -14.70 9.96 -1.65
CA ALA A 14 -15.11 8.60 -1.99
C ALA A 14 -14.53 7.57 -1.01
N ALA A 15 -13.24 7.66 -0.66
CA ALA A 15 -12.61 6.79 0.32
C ALA A 15 -13.29 6.90 1.70
N LEU A 16 -13.55 8.12 2.16
CA LEU A 16 -14.24 8.37 3.43
C LEU A 16 -15.66 7.79 3.46
N VAL A 17 -16.41 7.92 2.36
CA VAL A 17 -17.77 7.34 2.25
C VAL A 17 -17.72 5.82 2.35
N VAL A 18 -16.80 5.17 1.64
CA VAL A 18 -16.67 3.69 1.68
C VAL A 18 -16.21 3.22 3.06
N ILE A 19 -15.28 3.93 3.71
CA ILE A 19 -14.86 3.64 5.08
C ILE A 19 -16.04 3.79 6.06
N ALA A 20 -16.78 4.89 5.99
CA ALA A 20 -17.94 5.13 6.84
C ALA A 20 -19.02 4.06 6.64
N PHE A 21 -19.29 3.67 5.40
CA PHE A 21 -20.22 2.60 5.08
C PHE A 21 -19.75 1.24 5.63
N THR A 22 -18.45 0.94 5.55
CA THR A 22 -17.87 -0.29 6.08
C THR A 22 -17.98 -0.33 7.60
N ILE A 23 -17.72 0.78 8.29
CA ILE A 23 -17.91 0.91 9.74
C ILE A 23 -19.39 0.74 10.11
N TYR A 24 -20.31 1.37 9.36
CA TYR A 24 -21.74 1.18 9.56
C TYR A 24 -22.14 -0.30 9.42
N LYS A 25 -21.60 -0.99 8.40
CA LYS A 25 -21.82 -2.42 8.16
C LYS A 25 -21.36 -3.29 9.35
N LEU A 26 -20.20 -2.96 9.94
CA LEU A 26 -19.70 -3.63 11.14
C LEU A 26 -20.62 -3.43 12.34
N ASN A 27 -21.12 -2.21 12.55
CA ASN A 27 -22.01 -1.88 13.68
C ASN A 27 -23.34 -2.63 13.62
N ILE A 28 -23.86 -2.91 12.43
CA ILE A 28 -25.09 -3.71 12.25
C ILE A 28 -24.82 -5.22 12.18
N GLY A 29 -23.60 -5.66 12.55
CA GLY A 29 -23.21 -7.07 12.62
C GLY A 29 -23.06 -7.76 11.25
N LYS A 30 -23.00 -7.00 10.16
CA LYS A 30 -22.76 -7.57 8.83
C LYS A 30 -21.27 -7.81 8.62
N GLN A 31 -20.93 -8.92 7.96
CA GLN A 31 -19.55 -9.26 7.64
C GLN A 31 -18.92 -8.28 6.65
N VAL A 32 -17.70 -7.85 6.94
CA VAL A 32 -16.84 -7.12 6.00
C VAL A 32 -16.06 -8.15 5.19
N GLY A 33 -16.09 -8.02 3.87
CA GLY A 33 -15.43 -8.96 2.97
C GLY A 33 -14.27 -8.31 2.21
N LEU A 34 -13.79 -9.05 1.21
CA LEU A 34 -12.71 -8.61 0.34
C LEU A 34 -13.08 -7.34 -0.46
N ASN A 35 -14.34 -7.19 -0.86
CA ASN A 35 -14.78 -6.08 -1.70
C ASN A 35 -14.58 -4.73 -1.00
N GLU A 36 -14.93 -4.62 0.28
CA GLU A 36 -14.74 -3.41 1.07
C GLU A 36 -13.25 -3.08 1.21
N VAL A 37 -12.43 -4.08 1.55
CA VAL A 37 -10.98 -3.91 1.75
C VAL A 37 -10.30 -3.47 0.45
N ILE A 38 -10.61 -4.12 -0.67
CA ILE A 38 -10.04 -3.79 -1.99
C ILE A 38 -10.50 -2.40 -2.43
N SER A 39 -11.77 -2.05 -2.22
CA SER A 39 -12.31 -0.75 -2.61
C SER A 39 -11.66 0.39 -1.83
N ILE A 40 -11.55 0.26 -0.51
CA ILE A 40 -10.85 1.25 0.34
C ILE A 40 -9.39 1.35 -0.08
N SER A 41 -8.69 0.22 -0.22
CA SER A 41 -7.27 0.19 -0.59
C SER A 41 -7.03 0.86 -1.95
N THR A 42 -7.90 0.59 -2.93
CA THR A 42 -7.80 1.17 -4.28
C THR A 42 -8.03 2.68 -4.26
N LEU A 43 -9.05 3.15 -3.55
CA LEU A 43 -9.35 4.60 -3.46
C LEU A 43 -8.22 5.35 -2.76
N VAL A 44 -7.69 4.80 -1.66
CA VAL A 44 -6.57 5.39 -0.91
C VAL A 44 -5.30 5.39 -1.76
N MET A 45 -5.00 4.29 -2.47
CA MET A 45 -3.88 4.20 -3.40
C MET A 45 -3.99 5.27 -4.50
N MET A 46 -5.17 5.40 -5.14
CA MET A 46 -5.42 6.42 -6.16
C MET A 46 -5.28 7.83 -5.60
N TYR A 47 -5.78 8.07 -4.38
CA TYR A 47 -5.68 9.37 -3.73
C TYR A 47 -4.22 9.77 -3.52
N PHE A 48 -3.42 8.93 -2.87
CA PHE A 48 -2.01 9.21 -2.63
C PHE A 48 -1.24 9.38 -3.94
N SER A 49 -1.47 8.50 -4.92
CA SER A 49 -0.85 8.64 -6.25
C SER A 49 -1.17 10.00 -6.91
N THR A 50 -2.43 10.43 -6.86
CA THR A 50 -2.90 11.67 -7.47
C THR A 50 -2.34 12.93 -6.80
N ILE A 51 -2.12 12.92 -5.48
CA ILE A 51 -1.54 14.07 -4.77
C ILE A 51 -0.01 14.11 -4.85
N THR A 52 0.63 12.94 -5.00
CA THR A 52 2.10 12.83 -5.08
C THR A 52 2.61 13.18 -6.47
N TRP A 53 2.02 12.59 -7.51
CA TRP A 53 2.57 12.67 -8.86
C TRP A 53 1.93 13.76 -9.71
N GLY A 54 2.78 14.39 -10.51
CA GLY A 54 2.40 15.34 -11.54
C GLY A 54 1.90 14.70 -12.82
N SER A 55 1.31 15.51 -13.71
CA SER A 55 0.94 15.07 -15.06
C SER A 55 1.73 15.85 -16.12
N LYS A 56 2.29 15.12 -17.10
CA LYS A 56 2.94 15.74 -18.28
C LYS A 56 2.01 16.73 -18.99
N HIS A 57 0.71 16.41 -19.06
CA HIS A 57 -0.26 17.23 -19.77
C HIS A 57 -0.47 18.58 -19.08
N ASN A 58 -0.59 18.56 -17.75
CA ASN A 58 -0.87 19.74 -16.95
C ASN A 58 0.41 20.47 -16.49
N LYS A 59 1.59 19.91 -16.76
CA LYS A 59 2.91 20.43 -16.39
C LYS A 59 2.97 20.85 -14.91
N ASP A 60 2.44 20.01 -14.03
CA ASP A 60 2.28 20.33 -12.62
C ASP A 60 2.94 19.28 -11.71
N GLY A 61 3.70 19.69 -10.70
CA GLY A 61 4.34 18.76 -9.75
C GLY A 61 5.52 17.96 -10.31
N ILE A 62 5.97 16.96 -9.55
CA ILE A 62 7.11 16.09 -9.92
C ILE A 62 6.57 14.95 -10.78
N LEU A 63 7.18 14.71 -11.94
CA LEU A 63 6.83 13.54 -12.74
C LEU A 63 7.56 12.31 -12.22
N GLN A 64 6.87 11.18 -12.22
CA GLN A 64 7.43 9.93 -11.69
C GLN A 64 8.64 9.43 -12.51
N GLU A 65 8.69 9.75 -13.79
CA GLU A 65 9.76 9.33 -14.70
C GLU A 65 11.01 10.22 -14.69
N GLU A 66 10.93 11.40 -14.10
CA GLU A 66 12.09 12.28 -13.91
C GLU A 66 13.07 11.67 -12.89
N GLU A 67 14.34 12.07 -12.94
CA GLU A 67 15.37 11.54 -12.03
C GLU A 67 14.97 11.66 -10.55
N LEU A 68 14.36 12.78 -10.16
CA LEU A 68 13.88 12.98 -8.79
C LEU A 68 12.73 12.02 -8.45
N GLY A 69 11.78 11.80 -9.37
CA GLY A 69 10.67 10.86 -9.20
C GLY A 69 11.14 9.41 -9.08
N GLN A 70 12.14 9.02 -9.87
CA GLN A 70 12.77 7.70 -9.77
C GLN A 70 13.47 7.52 -8.43
N ARG A 71 14.27 8.48 -7.97
CA ARG A 71 14.94 8.43 -6.65
C ARG A 71 13.94 8.35 -5.49
N ILE A 72 12.82 9.07 -5.58
CA ILE A 72 11.75 9.00 -4.58
C ILE A 72 11.15 7.59 -4.56
N THR A 73 10.86 7.03 -5.73
CA THR A 73 10.29 5.69 -5.87
C THR A 73 11.25 4.64 -5.29
N GLU A 74 12.53 4.65 -5.66
CA GLU A 74 13.53 3.70 -5.15
C GLU A 74 13.65 3.73 -3.62
N LYS A 75 13.81 4.94 -3.03
CA LYS A 75 13.94 5.08 -1.57
C LYS A 75 12.65 4.67 -0.84
N SER A 76 11.50 5.13 -1.33
CA SER A 76 10.21 4.83 -0.70
C SER A 76 9.85 3.35 -0.83
N SER A 77 10.20 2.67 -1.92
CA SER A 77 10.01 1.23 -2.07
C SER A 77 10.77 0.43 -1.03
N LYS A 78 12.03 0.78 -0.74
CA LYS A 78 12.82 0.08 0.29
C LYS A 78 12.24 0.30 1.70
N ILE A 79 11.84 1.53 2.01
CA ILE A 79 11.20 1.86 3.29
C ILE A 79 9.85 1.15 3.42
N GLY A 80 9.00 1.23 2.40
CA GLY A 80 7.68 0.61 2.37
C GLY A 80 7.74 -0.91 2.51
N TYR A 81 8.73 -1.55 1.87
CA TYR A 81 9.00 -2.97 2.05
C TYR A 81 9.36 -3.31 3.51
N LEU A 82 10.26 -2.57 4.15
CA LEU A 82 10.63 -2.82 5.55
C LEU A 82 9.44 -2.63 6.50
N ILE A 83 8.62 -1.59 6.28
CA ILE A 83 7.38 -1.39 7.03
C ILE A 83 6.43 -2.58 6.84
N LEU A 84 6.28 -3.07 5.62
CA LEU A 84 5.41 -4.22 5.32
C LEU A 84 5.89 -5.49 6.05
N VAL A 85 7.20 -5.76 6.09
CA VAL A 85 7.77 -6.89 6.86
C VAL A 85 7.43 -6.76 8.34
N VAL A 86 7.57 -5.57 8.93
CA VAL A 86 7.21 -5.32 10.34
C VAL A 86 5.71 -5.52 10.59
N LEU A 87 4.85 -5.06 9.67
CA LEU A 87 3.41 -5.26 9.77
C LEU A 87 3.02 -6.74 9.69
N ILE A 88 3.64 -7.51 8.79
CA ILE A 88 3.41 -8.96 8.68
C ILE A 88 3.87 -9.66 9.97
N LEU A 89 5.03 -9.28 10.52
CA LEU A 89 5.53 -9.81 11.79
C LEU A 89 4.53 -9.54 12.93
N GLY A 90 4.02 -8.31 13.03
CA GLY A 90 2.99 -7.95 14.00
C GLY A 90 1.70 -8.75 13.80
N ALA A 91 1.26 -8.97 12.56
CA ALA A 91 0.09 -9.76 12.25
C ALA A 91 0.25 -11.23 12.69
N VAL A 92 1.42 -11.85 12.44
CA VAL A 92 1.74 -13.20 12.92
C VAL A 92 1.68 -13.27 14.44
N ALA A 93 2.33 -12.34 15.13
CA ALA A 93 2.38 -12.34 16.59
C ALA A 93 0.98 -12.14 17.21
N LEU A 94 0.17 -11.24 16.66
CA LEU A 94 -1.20 -11.00 17.13
C LEU A 94 -2.11 -12.21 16.87
N ASP A 95 -1.98 -12.85 15.70
CA ASP A 95 -2.76 -14.05 15.37
C ASP A 95 -2.47 -15.20 16.33
N GLU A 96 -1.19 -15.45 16.64
CA GLU A 96 -0.77 -16.45 17.62
C GLU A 96 -1.32 -16.17 19.02
N LEU A 97 -1.24 -14.91 19.48
CA LEU A 97 -1.73 -14.50 20.80
C LEU A 97 -3.26 -14.59 20.94
N ILE A 98 -4.01 -14.23 19.91
CA ILE A 98 -5.48 -14.16 19.97
C ILE A 98 -6.09 -15.54 19.72
N ASN A 99 -5.61 -16.24 18.69
CA ASN A 99 -6.22 -17.48 18.23
C ASN A 99 -5.56 -18.73 18.83
N ASN A 100 -4.48 -18.59 19.61
CA ASN A 100 -3.67 -19.69 20.14
C ASN A 100 -3.27 -20.72 19.06
N ASN A 101 -3.12 -20.23 17.83
CA ASN A 101 -2.78 -21.02 16.67
C ASN A 101 -1.89 -20.20 15.77
N VAL A 102 -1.00 -20.88 15.07
CA VAL A 102 -0.07 -20.24 14.17
C VAL A 102 -0.57 -20.42 12.74
N ASN A 103 -1.01 -19.34 12.10
CA ASN A 103 -1.44 -19.40 10.71
C ASN A 103 -0.24 -19.62 9.77
N VAL A 104 -0.17 -20.83 9.23
CA VAL A 104 0.91 -21.29 8.34
C VAL A 104 1.07 -20.38 7.11
N PHE A 105 -0.02 -19.82 6.57
CA PHE A 105 0.07 -18.91 5.42
C PHE A 105 0.69 -17.56 5.81
N LEU A 106 0.36 -17.03 6.99
CA LEU A 106 0.99 -15.80 7.50
C LEU A 106 2.47 -16.02 7.82
N LEU A 107 2.83 -17.17 8.40
CA LEU A 107 4.24 -17.55 8.60
C LEU A 107 5.01 -17.66 7.28
N ALA A 108 4.43 -18.33 6.29
CA ALA A 108 5.05 -18.47 4.97
C ALA A 108 5.26 -17.09 4.31
N LEU A 109 4.27 -16.20 4.43
CA LEU A 109 4.36 -14.84 3.94
C LEU A 109 5.46 -14.04 4.66
N LEU A 110 5.59 -14.20 5.98
CA LEU A 110 6.68 -13.58 6.74
C LEU A 110 8.05 -14.08 6.26
N GLY A 111 8.23 -15.39 6.14
CA GLY A 111 9.47 -15.99 5.65
C GLY A 111 9.84 -15.53 4.24
N LEU A 112 8.88 -15.54 3.32
CA LEU A 112 9.05 -15.00 1.97
C LEU A 112 9.41 -13.51 2.01
N SER A 113 8.70 -12.74 2.83
CA SER A 113 8.95 -11.31 2.95
C SER A 113 10.39 -11.05 3.36
N MET A 114 10.98 -11.79 4.30
CA MET A 114 12.37 -11.62 4.76
C MET A 114 13.43 -11.95 3.70
N ILE A 115 13.15 -12.91 2.82
CA ILE A 115 14.11 -13.40 1.81
C ILE A 115 14.05 -12.58 0.52
N LEU A 116 12.90 -11.97 0.20
CA LEU A 116 12.67 -11.31 -1.08
C LEU A 116 13.67 -10.18 -1.38
N LEU A 117 13.89 -9.24 -0.46
CA LEU A 117 14.83 -8.13 -0.69
C LEU A 117 16.27 -8.61 -0.96
N PRO A 118 16.91 -9.41 -0.07
CA PRO A 118 18.29 -9.87 -0.33
C PRO A 118 18.38 -10.74 -1.58
N MET A 119 17.35 -11.54 -1.89
CA MET A 119 17.31 -12.33 -3.13
C MET A 119 17.28 -11.43 -4.38
N ILE A 120 16.44 -10.39 -4.39
CA ILE A 120 16.35 -9.45 -5.52
C ILE A 120 17.64 -8.62 -5.64
N GLU A 121 18.21 -8.14 -4.53
CA GLU A 121 19.50 -7.43 -4.51
C GLU A 121 20.62 -8.32 -5.09
N PHE A 122 20.66 -9.60 -4.73
CA PHE A 122 21.61 -10.57 -5.30
C PHE A 122 21.44 -10.74 -6.81
N LEU A 123 20.21 -10.97 -7.28
CA LEU A 123 19.93 -11.13 -8.72
C LEU A 123 20.28 -9.87 -9.52
N TYR A 124 20.00 -8.69 -8.97
CA TYR A 124 20.27 -7.42 -9.63
C TYR A 124 21.78 -7.12 -9.68
N SER A 125 22.52 -7.45 -8.62
CA SER A 125 23.99 -7.27 -8.57
C SER A 125 24.73 -8.02 -9.70
N ARG A 126 24.18 -9.16 -10.16
CA ARG A 126 24.74 -9.94 -11.27
C ARG A 126 24.67 -9.23 -12.63
N LYS A 127 23.86 -8.18 -12.79
CA LYS A 127 23.81 -7.41 -14.05
C LYS A 127 25.00 -6.46 -14.19
N TYR A 128 25.70 -6.16 -13.09
CA TYR A 128 26.83 -5.23 -13.05
C TYR A 128 28.18 -5.95 -12.89
N ARG A 129 28.17 -7.29 -12.90
CA ARG A 129 29.35 -8.14 -12.97
C ARG A 129 29.37 -8.84 -14.31
#